data_AF-A0A968JRR8-F1
#
_entry.id   AF-A0A968JRR8-F1
#
_cell.length_a   1.000
_cell.length_b   1.000
_cell.length_c   1.000
_cell.angle_alpha   90.00
_cell.angle_beta   90.00
_cell.angle_gamma   90.00
#
_symmetry.space_group_name_H-M   'P 1'
#
loop_
_entity.id
_entity.type
_entity.pdbx_description
1 polymer ?
#
loop_
_entity_poly.entity_id
_entity_poly.type
_entity_poly.pdbx_seq_one_letter_code
_entity_poly.pdbx_strand_id
1 'polypeptide(L)'
;MVEQILEDIRLAYVPDKRVATFEVSATPKNGQILLTGETSISEAKSLLLQQLQQVGLKYIDSIKLLPDEQLEGMTYGVVNLSVCNIRSNPKHSSELATQANLGTPLRILKREGEWYRVQTPDKYLGWLDIGGFTLMNRVGYDDWLAQPKTMYQNDFGFSFQQPDLQSLRVSDLVAGNILAIDSIGETFTKVLYPDKRIAYIPNNALKDYNVWMNQDSVEIPQLLADAQRLMGRPYLWGGTSEKGMDCSGFTKTVYFMNSLTQFLIRLSYNLKCG
;
A
#
# COMPACT_ATOMS: atom_id res chain seq x y z
N MET A 1 26.08 25.45 -4.91
CA MET A 1 26.75 24.30 -5.57
C MET A 1 26.24 22.97 -5.04
N VAL A 2 26.40 22.65 -3.74
CA VAL A 2 25.89 21.39 -3.17
C VAL A 2 24.37 21.29 -3.25
N GLU A 3 23.65 22.38 -2.99
CA GLU A 3 22.19 22.43 -3.14
C GLU A 3 21.74 22.13 -4.59
N GLN A 4 22.51 22.60 -5.58
CA GLN A 4 22.21 22.31 -6.99
C GLN A 4 22.39 20.82 -7.30
N ILE A 5 23.48 20.21 -6.82
CA ILE A 5 23.72 18.77 -6.96
C ILE A 5 22.58 17.96 -6.33
N LEU A 6 22.13 18.35 -5.13
CA LEU A 6 21.03 17.69 -4.45
C LEU A 6 19.73 17.80 -5.26
N GLU A 7 19.43 18.97 -5.81
CA GLU A 7 18.24 19.19 -6.61
C GLU A 7 18.28 18.44 -7.95
N ASP A 8 19.44 18.40 -8.62
CA ASP A 8 19.62 17.67 -9.88
C ASP A 8 19.41 16.17 -9.67
N ILE A 9 19.97 15.60 -8.60
CA ILE A 9 19.76 14.19 -8.24
C ILE A 9 18.31 13.94 -7.87
N ARG A 10 17.69 14.84 -7.11
CA ARG A 10 16.28 14.73 -6.74
C ARG A 10 15.39 14.69 -7.99
N LEU A 11 15.61 15.58 -8.96
CA LEU A 11 14.84 15.61 -10.20
C LEU A 11 15.08 14.37 -11.08
N ALA A 12 16.31 13.85 -11.11
CA ALA A 12 16.66 12.67 -11.89
C ALA A 12 16.06 11.37 -11.33
N TYR A 13 16.07 11.20 -10.00
CA TYR A 13 15.70 9.93 -9.35
C TYR A 13 14.33 9.94 -8.67
N VAL A 14 13.85 11.10 -8.24
CA VAL A 14 12.56 11.27 -7.54
C VAL A 14 11.79 12.43 -8.18
N PRO A 15 11.35 12.29 -9.45
CA PRO A 15 10.49 13.28 -10.08
C PRO A 15 9.14 13.39 -9.37
N ASP A 16 8.67 12.31 -8.73
CA ASP A 16 7.46 12.26 -7.92
C ASP A 16 7.77 11.78 -6.48
N LYS A 17 7.58 12.67 -5.50
CA LYS A 17 7.83 12.40 -4.07
C LYS A 17 6.88 11.36 -3.48
N ARG A 18 5.80 11.02 -4.18
CA ARG A 18 4.83 10.02 -3.73
C ARG A 18 5.33 8.61 -3.93
N VAL A 19 6.39 8.37 -4.71
CA VAL A 19 6.77 7.01 -5.12
C VAL A 19 8.17 6.59 -4.73
N ALA A 20 9.03 7.56 -4.42
CA ALA A 20 10.34 7.34 -3.84
C ALA A 20 10.70 8.50 -2.91
N THR A 21 11.67 8.26 -2.04
CA THR A 21 12.17 9.27 -1.09
C THR A 21 13.61 9.64 -1.45
N PHE A 22 13.86 10.94 -1.57
CA PHE A 22 15.18 11.54 -1.57
C PHE A 22 15.06 12.90 -0.87
N GLU A 23 15.12 12.87 0.45
CA GLU A 23 15.01 14.01 1.34
C GLU A 23 16.35 14.20 2.04
N VAL A 24 17.32 14.74 1.29
CA VAL A 24 18.69 14.96 1.76
C VAL A 24 18.97 16.45 1.84
N SER A 25 19.53 16.88 2.96
CA SER A 25 19.95 18.26 3.21
C SER A 25 21.44 18.33 3.52
N ALA A 26 22.08 19.42 3.12
CA ALA A 26 23.48 19.71 3.39
C ALA A 26 23.61 20.91 4.32
N THR A 27 24.34 20.78 5.42
CA THR A 27 24.60 21.88 6.36
C THR A 27 26.10 22.05 6.62
N PRO A 28 26.64 23.28 6.71
CA PRO A 28 28.04 23.48 7.07
C PRO A 28 28.32 23.04 8.52
N LYS A 29 29.37 22.24 8.74
CA LYS A 29 29.81 21.81 10.07
C LYS A 29 31.33 21.66 10.12
N ASN A 30 32.01 22.46 10.94
CA ASN A 30 33.46 22.39 11.19
C ASN A 30 34.33 22.38 9.91
N GLY A 31 34.01 23.22 8.93
CA GLY A 31 34.74 23.28 7.65
C GLY A 31 34.48 22.09 6.71
N GLN A 32 33.47 21.28 7.01
CA GLN A 32 32.95 20.19 6.18
C GLN A 32 31.45 20.39 5.94
N ILE A 33 30.89 19.58 5.06
CA ILE A 33 29.45 19.53 4.80
C ILE A 33 28.88 18.31 5.50
N LEU A 34 27.95 18.50 6.42
CA LEU A 34 27.16 17.42 7.01
C LEU A 34 25.96 17.15 6.10
N LEU A 35 25.90 15.94 5.53
CA LEU A 35 24.75 15.45 4.78
C LEU A 35 23.84 14.68 5.73
N THR A 36 22.59 15.12 5.86
CA THR A 36 21.58 14.47 6.69
C THR A 36 20.32 14.19 5.89
N GLY A 37 19.46 13.32 6.40
CA GLY A 37 18.16 13.01 5.82
C GLY A 37 18.05 11.55 5.44
N GLU A 38 17.19 11.25 4.47
CA GLU A 38 16.88 9.88 4.08
C GLU A 38 16.65 9.72 2.58
N THR A 39 16.94 8.53 2.07
CA THR A 39 16.57 8.14 0.71
C THR A 39 16.20 6.66 0.62
N SER A 40 15.25 6.34 -0.26
CA SER A 40 14.92 4.96 -0.63
C SER A 40 15.67 4.47 -1.87
N ILE A 41 16.60 5.26 -2.41
CA ILE A 41 17.31 4.96 -3.66
C ILE A 41 18.81 4.94 -3.41
N SER A 42 19.37 3.73 -3.41
CA SER A 42 20.79 3.50 -3.11
C SER A 42 21.73 4.14 -4.15
N GLU A 43 21.29 4.16 -5.40
CA GLU A 43 21.98 4.70 -6.55
C GLU A 43 22.06 6.23 -6.48
N ALA A 44 20.98 6.89 -6.04
CA ALA A 44 20.94 8.33 -5.84
C ALA A 44 21.91 8.77 -4.73
N LYS A 45 21.96 8.02 -3.62
CA LYS A 45 22.96 8.25 -2.56
C LYS A 45 24.37 8.08 -3.11
N SER A 46 24.64 6.98 -3.81
CA SER A 46 25.97 6.67 -4.36
C SER A 46 26.45 7.75 -5.34
N LEU A 47 25.56 8.21 -6.23
CA LEU A 47 25.86 9.28 -7.17
C LEU A 47 26.16 10.61 -6.47
N LEU A 48 25.38 10.97 -5.44
CA LEU A 48 25.63 12.18 -4.64
C LEU A 48 27.03 12.17 -4.04
N LEU A 49 27.40 11.07 -3.38
CA LEU A 49 28.71 10.94 -2.73
C LEU A 49 29.86 11.00 -3.75
N GLN A 50 29.68 10.37 -4.91
CA GLN A 50 30.64 10.42 -6.01
C GLN A 50 30.83 11.83 -6.56
N GLN A 51 29.74 12.57 -6.81
CA GLN A 51 29.80 13.94 -7.32
C GLN A 51 30.47 14.90 -6.32
N LEU A 52 30.16 14.78 -5.02
CA LEU A 52 30.82 15.60 -3.99
C LEU A 52 32.32 15.33 -3.89
N GLN A 53 32.72 14.07 -4.05
CA GLN A 53 34.13 13.70 -4.08
C GLN A 53 34.85 14.26 -5.32
N GLN A 54 34.21 14.23 -6.49
CA GLN A 54 34.78 14.79 -7.74
C GLN A 54 35.02 16.30 -7.65
N VAL A 55 34.14 17.03 -6.96
CA VAL A 55 34.29 18.48 -6.74
C VAL A 55 35.27 18.80 -5.59
N GLY A 56 35.81 17.78 -4.91
CA GLY A 56 36.80 17.93 -3.85
C GLY A 56 36.23 18.47 -2.53
N LEU A 57 34.91 18.35 -2.32
CA LEU A 57 34.27 18.80 -1.10
C LEU A 57 34.44 17.76 0.02
N LYS A 58 34.87 18.21 1.20
CA LYS A 58 34.89 17.37 2.41
C LYS A 58 33.49 17.28 2.99
N TYR A 59 33.02 16.06 3.25
CA TYR A 59 31.68 15.83 3.79
C TYR A 59 31.67 14.73 4.86
N ILE A 60 30.60 14.76 5.67
CA ILE A 60 30.22 13.71 6.61
C ILE A 60 28.90 13.12 6.10
N ASP A 61 28.89 11.83 5.79
CA ASP A 61 27.67 11.10 5.41
C ASP A 61 26.89 10.69 6.67
N SER A 62 25.70 11.24 6.84
CA SER A 62 24.71 10.81 7.82
C SER A 62 23.33 10.62 7.17
N ILE A 63 23.32 10.26 5.88
CA ILE A 63 22.10 9.96 5.13
C ILE A 63 21.65 8.54 5.44
N LYS A 64 20.40 8.38 5.88
CA LYS A 64 19.78 7.08 6.11
C LYS A 64 19.28 6.48 4.79
N LEU A 65 19.59 5.20 4.57
CA LEU A 65 19.00 4.43 3.46
C LEU A 65 17.75 3.71 3.97
N LEU A 66 16.65 3.79 3.23
CA LEU A 66 15.42 3.06 3.54
C LEU A 66 15.37 1.72 2.76
N PRO A 67 14.84 0.63 3.35
CA PRO A 67 14.25 0.55 4.68
C PRO A 67 15.24 0.77 5.84
N ASP A 68 14.80 1.44 6.89
CA ASP A 68 15.61 1.76 8.08
C ASP A 68 16.05 0.46 8.77
N GLU A 69 17.33 0.39 9.13
CA GLU A 69 17.94 -0.76 9.83
C GLU A 69 17.25 -1.07 11.16
N GLN A 70 16.64 -0.06 11.80
CA GLN A 70 15.85 -0.22 13.03
C GLN A 70 14.61 -1.12 12.87
N LEU A 71 14.22 -1.45 11.64
CA LEU A 71 13.14 -2.40 11.39
C LEU A 71 13.56 -3.86 11.61
N GLU A 72 14.86 -4.16 11.79
CA GLU A 72 15.36 -5.51 12.11
C GLU A 72 14.84 -6.60 11.14
N GLY A 73 14.75 -6.25 9.84
CA GLY A 73 14.26 -7.15 8.79
C GLY A 73 12.74 -7.22 8.65
N MET A 74 11.97 -6.56 9.51
CA MET A 74 10.51 -6.39 9.43
C MET A 74 10.12 -5.36 8.36
N THR A 75 10.49 -5.64 7.11
CA THR A 75 10.36 -4.71 5.97
C THR A 75 9.16 -5.01 5.09
N TYR A 76 8.27 -5.89 5.54
CA TYR A 76 7.06 -6.32 4.83
C TYR A 76 5.83 -6.21 5.73
N GLY A 77 4.66 -6.15 5.12
CA GLY A 77 3.41 -6.24 5.85
C GLY A 77 2.22 -6.50 4.95
N VAL A 78 1.09 -6.83 5.56
CA VAL A 78 -0.17 -7.07 4.85
C VAL A 78 -1.31 -6.39 5.59
N VAL A 79 -2.11 -5.60 4.88
CA VAL A 79 -3.27 -4.90 5.45
C VAL A 79 -4.26 -5.91 6.03
N ASN A 80 -4.68 -5.73 7.28
CA ASN A 80 -5.55 -6.66 8.02
C ASN A 80 -6.95 -6.07 8.33
N LEU A 81 -7.23 -4.83 7.94
CA LEU A 81 -8.56 -4.21 8.01
C LEU A 81 -9.23 -4.24 6.63
N SER A 82 -10.57 -4.24 6.60
CA SER A 82 -11.33 -4.21 5.34
C SER A 82 -10.89 -3.09 4.40
N VAL A 83 -10.72 -1.89 4.96
CA VAL A 83 -10.16 -0.70 4.32
C VAL A 83 -9.30 0.03 5.33
N CYS A 84 -8.01 0.21 5.03
CA CYS A 84 -7.08 0.98 5.84
C CYS A 84 -6.79 2.35 5.23
N ASN A 85 -6.66 3.36 6.08
CA ASN A 85 -6.38 4.73 5.69
C ASN A 85 -4.87 4.99 5.69
N ILE A 86 -4.33 5.41 4.54
CA ILE A 86 -2.94 5.79 4.38
C ILE A 86 -2.86 7.32 4.34
N ARG A 87 -2.10 7.91 5.26
CA ARG A 87 -2.04 9.35 5.50
C ARG A 87 -0.77 9.99 4.96
N SER A 88 -0.83 11.30 4.74
CA SER A 88 0.33 12.08 4.28
C SER A 88 1.43 12.24 5.34
N ASN A 89 1.07 12.26 6.62
CA ASN A 89 2.00 12.38 7.76
C ASN A 89 1.57 11.46 8.93
N PRO A 90 2.48 11.10 9.88
CA PRO A 90 2.23 10.13 10.96
C PRO A 90 1.38 10.70 12.10
N LYS A 91 0.13 11.08 11.80
CA LYS A 91 -0.86 11.54 12.77
C LYS A 91 -2.27 11.41 12.20
N HIS A 92 -3.26 11.16 13.05
CA HIS A 92 -4.65 10.94 12.60
C HIS A 92 -5.28 12.17 11.94
N SER A 93 -4.83 13.38 12.28
CA SER A 93 -5.34 14.63 11.69
C SER A 93 -4.74 14.95 10.31
N SER A 94 -3.77 14.16 9.84
CA SER A 94 -3.22 14.32 8.50
C SER A 94 -4.25 13.97 7.43
N GLU A 95 -4.09 14.61 6.28
CA GLU A 95 -4.82 14.29 5.06
C GLU A 95 -4.80 12.77 4.77
N LEU A 96 -5.97 12.25 4.36
CA LEU A 96 -6.10 10.92 3.77
C LEU A 96 -5.49 10.97 2.37
N ALA A 97 -4.33 10.33 2.19
CA ALA A 97 -3.61 10.36 0.92
C ALA A 97 -4.12 9.29 -0.06
N THR A 98 -4.44 8.10 0.47
CA THR A 98 -5.06 6.98 -0.25
C THR A 98 -5.60 5.94 0.76
N GLN A 99 -6.19 4.86 0.27
CA GLN A 99 -6.56 3.69 1.07
C GLN A 99 -5.92 2.41 0.53
N ALA A 100 -5.90 1.37 1.36
CA ALA A 100 -5.53 0.02 0.96
C ALA A 100 -6.51 -1.00 1.55
N ASN A 101 -6.90 -1.99 0.76
CA ASN A 101 -7.89 -3.00 1.16
C ASN A 101 -7.22 -4.19 1.86
N LEU A 102 -8.00 -4.94 2.64
CA LEU A 102 -7.58 -6.20 3.28
C LEU A 102 -6.83 -7.11 2.30
N GLY A 103 -5.67 -7.61 2.72
CA GLY A 103 -4.82 -8.48 1.90
C GLY A 103 -3.83 -7.74 1.01
N THR A 104 -3.88 -6.40 0.95
CA THR A 104 -2.89 -5.61 0.20
C THR A 104 -1.49 -5.78 0.79
N PRO A 105 -0.49 -6.23 0.01
CA PRO A 105 0.89 -6.31 0.46
C PRO A 105 1.55 -4.93 0.52
N LEU A 106 2.40 -4.72 1.52
CA LEU A 106 3.09 -3.47 1.80
C LEU A 106 4.59 -3.72 1.95
N ARG A 107 5.39 -2.75 1.49
CA ARG A 107 6.78 -2.57 1.92
C ARG A 107 6.81 -1.62 3.10
N ILE A 108 7.57 -1.95 4.13
CA ILE A 108 7.76 -1.09 5.30
C ILE A 108 9.13 -0.45 5.20
N LEU A 109 9.16 0.88 5.27
CA LEU A 109 10.37 1.68 5.05
C LEU A 109 10.95 2.24 6.34
N LYS A 110 10.11 2.73 7.26
CA LYS A 110 10.55 3.19 8.58
C LYS A 110 9.38 3.24 9.55
N ARG A 111 9.69 3.47 10.82
CA ARG A 111 8.73 3.62 11.92
C ARG A 111 8.95 4.93 12.66
N GLU A 112 7.87 5.63 12.98
CA GLU A 112 7.84 6.81 13.84
C GLU A 112 6.70 6.63 14.85
N GLY A 113 7.03 6.23 16.09
CA GLY A 113 6.04 5.93 17.12
C GLY A 113 5.15 4.72 16.75
N GLU A 114 3.84 4.95 16.64
CA GLU A 114 2.85 3.94 16.20
C GLU A 114 2.61 3.95 14.68
N TRP A 115 3.30 4.83 13.96
CA TRP A 115 3.13 4.99 12.51
C TRP A 115 4.27 4.36 11.74
N TYR A 116 3.93 3.78 10.60
CA TYR A 116 4.88 3.19 9.68
C TYR A 116 4.81 3.90 8.34
N ARG A 117 5.97 4.26 7.80
CA ARG A 117 6.09 4.69 6.41
C ARG A 117 6.03 3.44 5.55
N VAL A 118 4.98 3.33 4.73
CA VAL A 118 4.72 2.15 3.90
C VAL A 118 4.73 2.52 2.42
N GLN A 119 5.04 1.54 1.58
CA GLN A 119 4.86 1.61 0.14
C GLN A 119 3.85 0.56 -0.32
N THR A 120 2.82 0.98 -1.03
CA THR A 120 1.80 0.12 -1.64
C THR A 120 2.28 -0.47 -2.98
N PRO A 121 1.56 -1.46 -3.56
CA PRO A 121 1.97 -2.10 -4.82
C PRO A 121 2.05 -1.13 -6.01
N ASP A 122 1.23 -0.08 -6.01
CA ASP A 122 1.28 1.04 -6.97
C ASP A 122 2.39 2.07 -6.67
N LYS A 123 3.38 1.68 -5.85
CA LYS A 123 4.55 2.45 -5.43
C LYS A 123 4.26 3.66 -4.56
N TYR A 124 3.00 3.92 -4.23
CA TYR A 124 2.62 5.07 -3.43
C TYR A 124 3.16 4.97 -1.99
N LEU A 125 3.69 6.08 -1.49
CA LEU A 125 4.28 6.21 -0.17
C LEU A 125 3.32 6.94 0.76
N GLY A 126 3.13 6.39 1.96
CA GLY A 126 2.23 6.96 2.94
C GLY A 126 2.50 6.48 4.35
N TRP A 127 1.75 7.02 5.30
CA TRP A 127 1.83 6.67 6.71
C TRP A 127 0.62 5.86 7.14
N LEU A 128 0.86 4.72 7.74
CA LEU A 128 -0.18 3.80 8.17
C LEU A 128 0.03 3.46 9.65
N ASP A 129 -1.07 3.45 10.39
CA ASP A 129 -1.10 3.15 11.82
C ASP A 129 -0.87 1.66 12.07
N ILE A 130 -0.17 1.31 13.15
CA ILE A 130 0.18 -0.07 13.51
C ILE A 130 -1.02 -1.03 13.53
N GLY A 131 -2.23 -0.57 13.85
CA GLY A 131 -3.44 -1.39 13.87
C GLY A 131 -3.99 -1.76 12.49
N GLY A 132 -3.50 -1.14 11.42
CA GLY A 132 -4.02 -1.29 10.06
C GLY A 132 -3.40 -2.41 9.22
N PHE A 133 -2.35 -3.06 9.73
CA PHE A 133 -1.63 -4.11 9.02
C PHE A 133 -0.93 -5.08 9.97
N THR A 134 -0.52 -6.23 9.46
CA THR A 134 0.35 -7.16 10.16
C THR A 134 1.78 -6.99 9.66
N LEU A 135 2.69 -6.64 10.56
CA LEU A 135 4.12 -6.50 10.29
C LEU A 135 4.78 -7.88 10.13
N MET A 136 5.62 -8.04 9.11
CA MET A 136 6.23 -9.32 8.77
C MET A 136 7.70 -9.15 8.35
N ASN A 137 8.50 -10.18 8.61
CA ASN A 137 9.79 -10.36 7.94
C ASN A 137 9.58 -11.01 6.57
N ARG A 138 10.67 -11.22 5.83
CA ARG A 138 10.60 -11.85 4.50
C ARG A 138 9.95 -13.23 4.51
N VAL A 139 10.33 -14.08 5.46
CA VAL A 139 9.87 -15.48 5.54
C VAL A 139 8.35 -15.52 5.78
N GLY A 140 7.87 -14.83 6.82
CA GLY A 140 6.44 -14.80 7.13
C GLY A 140 5.59 -14.15 6.02
N TYR A 141 6.15 -13.18 5.31
CA TYR A 141 5.50 -12.57 4.16
C TYR A 141 5.40 -13.54 2.98
N ASP A 142 6.48 -14.25 2.64
CA ASP A 142 6.48 -15.25 1.57
C ASP A 142 5.53 -16.42 1.91
N ASP A 143 5.54 -16.89 3.17
CA ASP A 143 4.62 -17.90 3.67
C ASP A 143 3.16 -17.45 3.54
N TRP A 144 2.87 -16.18 3.89
CA TRP A 144 1.54 -15.61 3.70
C TRP A 144 1.16 -15.61 2.23
N LEU A 145 2.02 -15.14 1.32
CA LEU A 145 1.72 -15.08 -0.11
C LEU A 145 1.42 -16.46 -0.69
N ALA A 146 2.14 -17.50 -0.27
CA ALA A 146 1.97 -18.88 -0.74
C ALA A 146 0.65 -19.54 -0.33
N GLN A 147 -0.06 -19.02 0.69
CA GLN A 147 -1.35 -19.57 1.11
C GLN A 147 -2.39 -19.51 -0.02
N PRO A 148 -3.29 -20.51 -0.16
CA PRO A 148 -4.44 -20.38 -1.06
C PRO A 148 -5.30 -19.17 -0.65
N LYS A 149 -5.76 -18.38 -1.63
CA LYS A 149 -6.51 -17.15 -1.38
C LYS A 149 -7.92 -17.21 -1.97
N THR A 150 -8.79 -16.39 -1.38
CA THR A 150 -10.10 -16.04 -1.92
C THR A 150 -10.27 -14.53 -1.93
N MET A 151 -11.16 -14.03 -2.78
CA MET A 151 -11.52 -12.61 -2.82
C MET A 151 -13.00 -12.43 -2.48
N TYR A 152 -13.33 -11.42 -1.67
CA TYR A 152 -14.71 -11.01 -1.45
C TYR A 152 -15.24 -10.20 -2.64
N GLN A 153 -16.44 -10.51 -3.14
CA GLN A 153 -16.95 -9.94 -4.40
C GLN A 153 -18.16 -9.00 -4.28
N ASN A 154 -18.83 -8.98 -3.13
CA ASN A 154 -19.95 -8.08 -2.91
C ASN A 154 -19.46 -6.69 -2.51
N ASP A 155 -20.22 -5.63 -2.79
CA ASP A 155 -19.82 -4.25 -2.45
C ASP A 155 -19.48 -4.08 -0.95
N PHE A 156 -20.26 -4.74 -0.10
CA PHE A 156 -20.15 -4.66 1.35
C PHE A 156 -20.70 -5.93 1.99
N GLY A 157 -20.20 -6.28 3.17
CA GLY A 157 -20.80 -7.28 4.05
C GLY A 157 -19.91 -7.58 5.24
N PHE A 158 -20.02 -8.79 5.78
CA PHE A 158 -19.36 -9.16 7.04
C PHE A 158 -18.81 -10.59 6.96
N SER A 159 -17.76 -10.83 7.75
CA SER A 159 -17.29 -12.16 8.12
C SER A 159 -17.74 -12.51 9.54
N PHE A 160 -17.85 -13.81 9.82
CA PHE A 160 -18.56 -14.33 10.99
C PHE A 160 -17.67 -15.24 11.85
N GLN A 161 -17.92 -15.34 13.15
CA GLN A 161 -17.15 -16.19 14.07
C GLN A 161 -17.46 -17.68 13.89
N GLN A 162 -18.64 -18.00 13.37
CA GLN A 162 -19.12 -19.36 13.07
C GLN A 162 -19.68 -19.38 11.64
N PRO A 163 -19.85 -20.55 11.00
CA PRO A 163 -20.50 -20.67 9.69
C PRO A 163 -22.02 -20.46 9.77
N ASP A 164 -22.42 -19.30 10.29
CA ASP A 164 -23.79 -18.86 10.55
C ASP A 164 -23.88 -17.34 10.42
N LEU A 165 -24.82 -16.85 9.60
CA LEU A 165 -25.09 -15.43 9.38
C LEU A 165 -25.60 -14.71 10.63
N GLN A 166 -26.11 -15.44 11.62
CA GLN A 166 -26.58 -14.88 12.90
C GLN A 166 -25.49 -14.88 13.97
N SER A 167 -24.33 -15.49 13.71
CA SER A 167 -23.22 -15.47 14.65
C SER A 167 -22.56 -14.08 14.74
N LEU A 168 -21.75 -13.90 15.78
CA LEU A 168 -21.02 -12.64 15.96
C LEU A 168 -20.12 -12.35 14.76
N ARG A 169 -20.05 -11.07 14.40
CA ARG A 169 -19.21 -10.59 13.30
C ARG A 169 -17.76 -10.50 13.76
N VAL A 170 -16.83 -10.82 12.85
CA VAL A 170 -15.39 -10.64 13.05
C VAL A 170 -14.94 -9.29 12.48
N SER A 171 -15.36 -8.98 11.25
CA SER A 171 -15.07 -7.72 10.57
C SER A 171 -16.10 -7.47 9.49
N ASP A 172 -16.25 -6.22 9.08
CA ASP A 172 -16.83 -5.92 7.77
C ASP A 172 -15.86 -6.31 6.65
N LEU A 173 -16.38 -6.37 5.42
CA LEU A 173 -15.65 -6.66 4.19
C LEU A 173 -16.19 -5.78 3.06
N VAL A 174 -15.32 -5.47 2.12
CA VAL A 174 -15.65 -4.79 0.86
C VAL A 174 -15.10 -5.56 -0.33
N ALA A 175 -15.63 -5.29 -1.53
CA ALA A 175 -15.16 -5.97 -2.72
C ALA A 175 -13.63 -5.82 -2.89
N GLY A 176 -13.00 -6.88 -3.37
CA GLY A 176 -11.55 -6.89 -3.51
C GLY A 176 -10.76 -7.18 -2.23
N ASN A 177 -11.42 -7.37 -1.08
CA ASN A 177 -10.75 -7.90 0.12
C ASN A 177 -10.24 -9.32 -0.15
N ILE A 178 -8.95 -9.55 0.09
CA ILE A 178 -8.27 -10.83 -0.15
C ILE A 178 -7.89 -11.48 1.18
N LEU A 179 -8.25 -12.75 1.34
CA LEU A 179 -8.08 -13.54 2.55
C LEU A 179 -7.47 -14.90 2.23
N ALA A 180 -6.76 -15.49 3.18
CA ALA A 180 -6.29 -16.86 3.05
C ALA A 180 -7.41 -17.86 3.36
N ILE A 181 -7.43 -18.97 2.64
CA ILE A 181 -8.39 -20.06 2.83
C ILE A 181 -7.79 -21.07 3.82
N ASP A 182 -8.51 -21.37 4.90
CA ASP A 182 -8.18 -22.48 5.81
C ASP A 182 -8.88 -23.76 5.36
N SER A 183 -10.19 -23.68 5.10
CA SER A 183 -10.98 -24.79 4.57
C SER A 183 -12.25 -24.31 3.87
N ILE A 184 -12.75 -25.11 2.93
CA ILE A 184 -14.00 -24.83 2.20
C ILE A 184 -15.07 -25.81 2.70
N GLY A 185 -16.13 -25.30 3.30
CA GLY A 185 -17.32 -26.06 3.68
C GLY A 185 -18.41 -25.98 2.61
N GLU A 186 -19.56 -26.60 2.87
CA GLU A 186 -20.68 -26.63 1.91
C GLU A 186 -21.27 -25.24 1.63
N THR A 187 -21.47 -24.44 2.68
CA THR A 187 -22.12 -23.12 2.59
C THR A 187 -21.19 -21.96 2.95
N PHE A 188 -20.18 -22.20 3.79
CA PHE A 188 -19.20 -21.21 4.23
C PHE A 188 -17.77 -21.69 3.99
N THR A 189 -16.90 -20.75 3.66
CA THR A 189 -15.46 -20.93 3.62
C THR A 189 -14.89 -20.35 4.91
N LYS A 190 -14.04 -21.13 5.58
CA LYS A 190 -13.26 -20.69 6.74
C LYS A 190 -12.00 -20.00 6.23
N VAL A 191 -11.81 -18.76 6.65
CA VAL A 191 -10.74 -17.87 6.18
C VAL A 191 -9.85 -17.41 7.33
N LEU A 192 -8.62 -17.04 6.98
CA LEU A 192 -7.60 -16.49 7.86
C LEU A 192 -7.28 -15.05 7.44
N TYR A 193 -7.27 -14.14 8.42
CA TYR A 193 -6.75 -12.79 8.28
C TYR A 193 -5.22 -12.78 8.44
N PRO A 194 -4.52 -11.73 7.95
CA PRO A 194 -3.08 -11.61 8.14
C PRO A 194 -2.64 -11.63 9.62
N ASP A 195 -3.47 -11.12 10.51
CA ASP A 195 -3.25 -11.11 11.96
C ASP A 195 -3.71 -12.39 12.66
N LYS A 196 -3.98 -13.46 11.88
CA LYS A 196 -4.39 -14.78 12.35
C LYS A 196 -5.80 -14.87 12.92
N ARG A 197 -6.63 -13.81 12.84
CA ARG A 197 -8.07 -13.95 13.10
C ARG A 197 -8.66 -14.97 12.13
N ILE A 198 -9.56 -15.81 12.63
CA ILE A 198 -10.32 -16.77 11.85
C ILE A 198 -11.73 -16.21 11.66
N ALA A 199 -12.29 -16.36 10.46
CA ALA A 199 -13.69 -16.06 10.22
C ALA A 199 -14.31 -17.02 9.20
N TYR A 200 -15.62 -16.92 9.03
CA TYR A 200 -16.41 -17.66 8.06
C TYR A 200 -17.12 -16.69 7.13
N ILE A 201 -17.11 -16.98 5.83
CA ILE A 201 -17.76 -16.16 4.80
C ILE A 201 -18.62 -17.07 3.92
N PRO A 202 -19.87 -16.68 3.58
CA PRO A 202 -20.69 -17.45 2.65
C PRO A 202 -19.98 -17.68 1.31
N ASN A 203 -20.02 -18.91 0.81
CA ASN A 203 -19.34 -19.30 -0.43
C ASN A 203 -19.78 -18.44 -1.63
N ASN A 204 -21.05 -18.04 -1.69
CA ASN A 204 -21.59 -17.19 -2.76
C ASN A 204 -21.10 -15.73 -2.71
N ALA A 205 -20.45 -15.30 -1.63
CA ALA A 205 -19.85 -13.97 -1.50
C ALA A 205 -18.36 -13.96 -1.88
N LEU A 206 -17.82 -15.11 -2.29
CA LEU A 206 -16.41 -15.31 -2.60
C LEU A 206 -16.20 -15.60 -4.08
N LYS A 207 -15.08 -15.09 -4.62
CA LYS A 207 -14.56 -15.38 -5.95
C LYS A 207 -13.20 -16.07 -5.81
N ASP A 208 -12.94 -17.04 -6.68
CA ASP A 208 -11.65 -17.70 -6.78
C ASP A 208 -10.56 -16.67 -7.14
N TYR A 209 -9.52 -16.60 -6.31
CA TYR A 209 -8.45 -15.64 -6.46
C TYR A 209 -7.59 -15.89 -7.71
N ASN A 210 -7.33 -17.15 -8.07
CA ASN A 210 -6.54 -17.49 -9.25
C ASN A 210 -7.30 -17.18 -10.53
N VAL A 211 -8.62 -17.41 -10.54
CA VAL A 211 -9.47 -17.02 -11.68
C VAL A 211 -9.49 -15.51 -11.85
N TRP A 212 -9.60 -14.74 -10.74
CA TRP A 212 -9.52 -13.29 -10.80
C TRP A 212 -8.14 -12.80 -11.26
N MET A 213 -7.05 -13.33 -10.68
CA MET A 213 -5.67 -12.91 -11.02
C MET A 213 -5.30 -13.18 -12.48
N ASN A 214 -5.77 -14.28 -13.07
CA ASN A 214 -5.45 -14.68 -14.44
C ASN A 214 -6.52 -14.23 -15.45
N GLN A 215 -7.28 -13.18 -15.14
CA GLN A 215 -8.26 -12.63 -16.05
C GLN A 215 -7.54 -11.81 -17.15
N ASP A 216 -7.36 -12.41 -18.33
CA ASP A 216 -6.58 -11.81 -19.43
C ASP A 216 -7.27 -10.61 -20.11
N SER A 217 -8.59 -10.52 -20.02
CA SER A 217 -9.35 -9.40 -20.56
C SER A 217 -10.65 -9.15 -19.81
N VAL A 218 -11.13 -7.92 -19.92
CA VAL A 218 -12.37 -7.45 -19.31
C VAL A 218 -13.20 -6.85 -20.41
N GLU A 219 -14.41 -7.35 -20.59
CA GLU A 219 -15.34 -6.76 -21.53
C GLU A 219 -15.82 -5.39 -21.03
N ILE A 220 -15.86 -4.40 -21.91
CA ILE A 220 -16.31 -3.04 -21.57
C ILE A 220 -17.68 -3.02 -20.88
N PRO A 221 -18.69 -3.80 -21.29
CA PRO A 221 -19.96 -3.87 -20.57
C PRO A 221 -19.82 -4.28 -19.10
N GLN A 222 -18.93 -5.21 -18.77
CA GLN A 222 -18.68 -5.63 -17.38
C GLN A 222 -18.06 -4.49 -16.57
N LEU A 223 -17.05 -3.80 -17.14
CA LEU A 223 -16.42 -2.65 -16.51
C LEU A 223 -17.44 -1.53 -16.22
N LEU A 224 -18.33 -1.27 -17.18
CA LEU A 224 -19.41 -0.29 -17.02
C LEU A 224 -20.45 -0.71 -15.98
N ALA A 225 -20.79 -2.00 -15.90
CA ALA A 225 -21.69 -2.52 -14.88
C ALA A 225 -21.10 -2.35 -13.47
N ASP A 226 -19.82 -2.66 -13.28
CA ASP A 226 -19.12 -2.46 -12.00
C ASP A 226 -19.02 -0.98 -11.63
N ALA A 227 -18.74 -0.11 -12.61
CA ALA A 227 -18.79 1.34 -12.43
C ALA A 227 -20.20 1.84 -12.01
N GLN A 228 -21.26 1.32 -12.62
CA GLN A 228 -22.64 1.71 -12.32
C GLN A 228 -23.11 1.25 -10.93
N ARG A 229 -22.60 0.13 -10.40
CA ARG A 229 -22.88 -0.31 -9.01
C ARG A 229 -22.45 0.71 -7.96
N LEU A 230 -21.46 1.54 -8.29
CA LEU A 230 -20.93 2.58 -7.40
C LEU A 230 -21.69 3.92 -7.52
N MET A 231 -22.73 3.99 -8.36
CA MET A 231 -23.54 5.18 -8.50
C MET A 231 -24.18 5.58 -7.16
N GLY A 232 -24.11 6.87 -6.83
CA GLY A 232 -24.66 7.41 -5.57
C GLY A 232 -23.79 7.18 -4.34
N ARG A 233 -22.62 6.53 -4.45
CA ARG A 233 -21.64 6.46 -3.36
C ARG A 233 -21.09 7.86 -3.07
N PRO A 234 -21.05 8.30 -1.79
CA PRO A 234 -20.49 9.61 -1.44
C PRO A 234 -19.02 9.74 -1.83
N TYR A 235 -18.66 10.95 -2.28
CA TYR A 235 -17.27 11.30 -2.55
C TYR A 235 -16.47 11.33 -1.25
N LEU A 236 -15.28 10.73 -1.27
CA LEU A 236 -14.32 10.77 -0.16
C LEU A 236 -12.95 11.09 -0.72
N TRP A 237 -12.40 12.26 -0.36
CA TRP A 237 -11.03 12.64 -0.75
C TRP A 237 -10.01 11.60 -0.26
N GLY A 238 -9.19 11.06 -1.15
CA GLY A 238 -8.23 9.99 -0.85
C GLY A 238 -8.87 8.61 -0.69
N GLY A 239 -10.19 8.48 -0.89
CA GLY A 239 -10.91 7.21 -0.84
C GLY A 239 -10.62 6.36 -2.07
N THR A 240 -10.37 5.06 -1.86
CA THR A 240 -10.10 4.09 -2.95
C THR A 240 -10.74 2.72 -2.64
N SER A 241 -11.97 2.74 -2.14
CA SER A 241 -12.74 1.54 -1.80
C SER A 241 -14.25 1.76 -1.96
N GLU A 242 -15.02 0.70 -1.89
CA GLU A 242 -16.49 0.68 -2.01
C GLU A 242 -17.20 1.50 -0.92
N LYS A 243 -16.49 1.87 0.16
CA LYS A 243 -16.98 2.76 1.22
C LYS A 243 -17.00 4.24 0.81
N GLY A 244 -16.20 4.62 -0.18
CA GLY A 244 -16.07 6.00 -0.64
C GLY A 244 -14.83 6.17 -1.50
N MET A 245 -14.97 6.95 -2.58
CA MET A 245 -13.92 7.15 -3.56
C MET A 245 -13.77 8.63 -3.91
N ASP A 246 -12.55 9.03 -4.27
CA ASP A 246 -12.33 10.22 -5.07
C ASP A 246 -12.38 9.90 -6.57
N CYS A 247 -12.13 10.88 -7.45
CA CYS A 247 -12.17 10.69 -8.90
C CYS A 247 -11.20 9.60 -9.38
N SER A 248 -9.98 9.60 -8.85
CA SER A 248 -8.95 8.62 -9.18
C SER A 248 -9.14 7.30 -8.44
N GLY A 249 -9.71 7.35 -7.24
CA GLY A 249 -10.08 6.19 -6.45
C GLY A 249 -11.21 5.39 -7.07
N PHE A 250 -12.15 6.06 -7.75
CA PHE A 250 -13.22 5.41 -8.50
C PHE A 250 -12.66 4.55 -9.64
N THR A 251 -11.82 5.14 -10.49
CA THR A 251 -11.17 4.38 -11.57
C THR A 251 -10.29 3.27 -10.99
N LYS A 252 -9.56 3.55 -9.90
CA LYS A 252 -8.75 2.54 -9.20
C LYS A 252 -9.57 1.34 -8.73
N THR A 253 -10.70 1.59 -8.09
CA THR A 253 -11.59 0.56 -7.53
C THR A 253 -12.18 -0.31 -8.63
N VAL A 254 -12.74 0.30 -9.68
CA VAL A 254 -13.37 -0.41 -10.81
C VAL A 254 -12.37 -1.31 -11.55
N TYR A 255 -11.18 -0.79 -11.84
CA TYR A 255 -10.12 -1.57 -12.51
C TYR A 255 -9.56 -2.67 -11.61
N PHE A 256 -9.42 -2.41 -10.30
CA PHE A 256 -8.98 -3.41 -9.33
C PHE A 256 -9.95 -4.59 -9.28
N MET A 257 -11.26 -4.34 -9.15
CA MET A 257 -12.28 -5.40 -9.14
C MET A 257 -12.21 -6.32 -10.37
N ASN A 258 -11.70 -5.79 -11.49
CA ASN A 258 -11.56 -6.47 -12.77
C ASN A 258 -10.13 -6.98 -13.06
N SER A 259 -9.26 -7.06 -12.04
CA SER A 259 -7.88 -7.57 -12.14
C SER A 259 -6.95 -6.77 -13.06
N LEU A 260 -7.35 -5.57 -13.49
CA LEU A 260 -6.56 -4.71 -14.36
C LEU A 260 -5.50 -3.91 -13.60
N THR A 261 -4.87 -4.52 -12.59
CA THR A 261 -3.96 -3.85 -11.65
C THR A 261 -2.67 -3.36 -12.32
N GLN A 262 -2.21 -3.99 -13.42
CA GLN A 262 -1.10 -3.47 -14.23
C GLN A 262 -1.41 -2.11 -14.87
N PHE A 263 -2.68 -1.79 -15.14
CA PHE A 263 -3.08 -0.47 -15.64
C PHE A 263 -3.11 0.59 -14.53
N LEU A 264 -3.26 0.20 -13.26
CA LEU A 264 -3.37 1.12 -12.12
C LEU A 264 -2.07 1.84 -11.78
N ILE A 265 -0.92 1.17 -11.98
CA ILE A 265 0.42 1.80 -11.87
C ILE A 265 0.56 2.95 -12.89
N ARG A 266 -0.26 3.02 -13.95
CA ARG A 266 -0.19 4.08 -14.96
C ARG A 266 -1.25 5.19 -14.78
N LEU A 267 -2.36 4.90 -14.09
CA LEU A 267 -3.50 5.80 -13.93
C LEU A 267 -3.40 6.66 -12.66
N SER A 268 -2.86 6.13 -11.55
CA SER A 268 -2.66 6.91 -10.31
C SER A 268 -1.69 8.10 -10.49
N TYR A 269 -0.79 8.02 -11.46
CA TYR A 269 0.17 9.08 -11.80
C TYR A 269 -0.45 10.23 -12.61
N ASN A 270 -1.46 9.97 -13.45
CA ASN A 270 -1.95 10.92 -14.46
C ASN A 270 -3.41 11.37 -14.25
N LEU A 271 -4.17 10.77 -13.34
CA LEU A 271 -5.60 11.05 -13.17
C LEU A 271 -6.01 11.66 -11.82
N LYS A 272 -5.05 12.08 -10.97
CA LYS A 272 -5.44 12.94 -9.85
C LYS A 272 -5.79 14.31 -10.43
N CYS A 273 -7.08 14.66 -10.39
CA CYS A 273 -7.54 16.01 -10.65
C CYS A 273 -7.01 16.91 -9.52
N GLY A 274 -5.92 17.62 -9.77
CA GLY A 274 -5.30 18.57 -8.85
C GLY A 274 -4.21 19.35 -9.57
#